data_AF-A0A519Z2U6-F1
#
_entry.id   AF-A0A519Z2U6-F1
#
_cell.length_a   1.000
_cell.length_b   1.000
_cell.length_c   1.000
_cell.angle_alpha   90.00
_cell.angle_beta   90.00
_cell.angle_gamma   90.00
#
_symmetry.space_group_name_H-M   'P 1'
#
loop_
_entity.id
_entity.type
_entity.pdbx_description
1 polymer ?
#
loop_
_entity_poly.entity_id
_entity_poly.type
_entity_poly.pdbx_seq_one_letter_code
_entity_poly.pdbx_strand_id
1 'polypeptide(L)'
;VLMPIGAYKPPFMMHSSHQNPHEAAKAANVLRAGHVVPMHHGTFDLSDEPASEPLRLLTEVAAGGLLRGVLHAPAVGEVLDWTKWE
;
A
#
# COMPACT_ATOMS: atom_id res chain seq x y z
N VAL A 1 -0.05 -10.17 -2.81
CA VAL A 1 -0.81 -9.22 -3.65
C VAL A 1 -0.04 -7.91 -3.73
N LEU A 2 -0.03 -7.26 -4.90
CA LEU A 2 0.49 -5.91 -5.05
C LEU A 2 -0.65 -4.91 -4.85
N MET A 3 -0.49 -3.92 -3.99
CA MET A 3 -1.54 -2.94 -3.69
C MET A 3 -1.09 -1.51 -4.00
N PRO A 4 -1.80 -0.76 -4.86
CA PRO A 4 -1.52 0.66 -5.03
C PRO A 4 -1.94 1.42 -3.76
N ILE A 5 -1.11 2.35 -3.30
CA ILE A 5 -1.38 3.09 -2.06
C ILE A 5 -1.23 4.61 -2.15
N GLY A 6 -0.77 5.14 -3.29
CA GLY A 6 -0.64 6.58 -3.54
C GLY A 6 -1.62 7.07 -4.61
N ALA A 7 -1.50 8.35 -4.94
CA ALA A 7 -2.39 9.13 -5.80
C ALA A 7 -3.81 9.30 -5.26
N TYR A 8 -4.01 9.38 -3.95
CA TYR A 8 -5.36 9.36 -3.34
C TYR A 8 -5.88 10.71 -2.84
N LYS A 9 -5.08 11.78 -2.81
CA LYS A 9 -5.57 13.13 -2.45
C LYS A 9 -5.71 14.05 -3.66
N PRO A 10 -6.76 14.89 -3.73
CA PRO A 10 -7.85 15.00 -2.77
C PRO A 10 -8.95 13.94 -3.02
N PRO A 11 -9.62 13.40 -1.97
CA PRO A 11 -10.54 12.28 -2.12
C PRO A 11 -11.72 12.54 -3.07
N PHE A 12 -12.28 13.76 -3.08
CA PHE A 12 -13.43 14.08 -3.94
C PHE A 12 -13.16 13.90 -5.44
N MET A 13 -11.89 13.97 -5.84
CA MET A 13 -11.45 13.78 -7.22
C MET A 13 -10.89 12.38 -7.45
N MET A 14 -10.04 11.90 -6.54
CA MET A 14 -9.23 10.70 -6.78
C MET A 14 -9.94 9.39 -6.40
N HIS A 15 -10.93 9.43 -5.50
CA HIS A 15 -11.50 8.22 -4.86
C HIS A 15 -12.12 7.21 -5.84
N SER A 16 -12.60 7.66 -7.00
CA SER A 16 -13.14 6.77 -8.03
C SER A 16 -12.08 5.88 -8.70
N SER A 17 -10.81 6.29 -8.64
CA SER A 17 -9.71 5.66 -9.39
C SER A 17 -8.56 5.18 -8.49
N HIS A 18 -8.41 5.77 -7.30
CA HIS A 18 -7.29 5.51 -6.39
C HIS A 18 -7.78 5.17 -4.98
N GLN A 19 -7.13 4.17 -4.39
CA GLN A 19 -7.35 3.77 -3.00
C GLN A 19 -6.32 4.43 -2.10
N ASN A 20 -6.75 4.85 -0.91
CA ASN A 20 -5.81 5.25 0.13
C ASN A 20 -5.21 4.02 0.88
N PRO A 21 -4.16 4.18 1.71
CA PRO A 21 -3.52 3.06 2.42
C PRO A 21 -4.45 2.22 3.30
N HIS A 22 -5.48 2.82 3.92
CA HIS A 22 -6.44 2.09 4.75
C HIS A 22 -7.37 1.23 3.89
N GLU A 23 -7.81 1.76 2.75
CA GLU A 23 -8.62 1.03 1.77
C GLU A 23 -7.84 -0.11 1.12
N ALA A 24 -6.55 0.11 0.83
CA ALA A 24 -5.64 -0.91 0.32
C ALA A 24 -5.49 -2.07 1.32
N ALA A 25 -5.31 -1.79 2.61
CA ALA A 25 -5.26 -2.82 3.65
C ALA A 25 -6.59 -3.58 3.77
N LYS A 26 -7.72 -2.88 3.72
CA LYS A 26 -9.06 -3.49 3.72
C LYS A 26 -9.25 -4.40 2.50
N ALA A 27 -8.86 -3.95 1.32
CA ALA A 27 -8.94 -4.74 0.09
C ALA A 27 -8.04 -5.99 0.15
N ALA A 28 -6.80 -5.86 0.65
CA ALA A 28 -5.91 -7.00 0.85
C ALA A 28 -6.51 -8.04 1.80
N ASN A 29 -7.18 -7.61 2.88
CA ASN A 29 -7.88 -8.50 3.79
C ASN A 29 -9.07 -9.21 3.14
N VAL A 30 -9.86 -8.49 2.31
CA VAL A 30 -10.98 -9.07 1.56
C VAL A 30 -10.47 -10.16 0.59
N LEU A 31 -9.34 -9.91 -0.06
CA LEU A 31 -8.65 -10.86 -0.93
C LEU A 31 -7.99 -12.01 -0.17
N ARG A 32 -8.00 -12.00 1.18
CA ARG A 32 -7.31 -12.97 2.04
C ARG A 32 -5.81 -13.10 1.69
N ALA A 33 -5.18 -11.99 1.34
CA ALA A 33 -3.78 -12.00 0.96
C ALA A 33 -2.89 -12.33 2.18
N GLY A 34 -2.11 -13.40 2.09
CA GLY A 34 -1.08 -13.74 3.10
C GLY A 34 0.10 -12.77 3.08
N HIS A 35 0.41 -12.20 1.91
CA HIS A 35 1.51 -11.26 1.70
C HIS A 35 1.06 -10.04 0.90
N VAL A 36 1.49 -8.85 1.30
CA VAL A 36 1.15 -7.57 0.68
C VAL A 36 2.43 -6.81 0.35
N VAL A 37 2.54 -6.34 -0.89
CA VAL A 37 3.62 -5.44 -1.32
C VAL A 37 2.97 -4.14 -1.79
N PRO A 38 3.28 -2.99 -1.19
CA PRO A 38 2.76 -1.71 -1.64
C PRO A 38 3.44 -1.29 -2.95
N MET A 39 2.66 -0.71 -3.85
CA MET A 39 3.14 -0.11 -5.10
C MET A 39 2.48 1.25 -5.31
N HIS A 40 2.79 1.91 -6.43
CA HIS A 40 2.17 3.19 -6.83
C HIS A 40 2.27 4.29 -5.76
N HIS A 41 3.47 4.49 -5.20
CA HIS A 41 3.78 5.57 -4.26
C HIS A 41 5.26 5.98 -4.37
N GLY A 42 5.61 7.18 -3.91
CA GLY A 42 7.00 7.61 -3.72
C GLY A 42 7.82 7.92 -4.98
N THR A 43 7.28 7.69 -6.19
CA THR A 43 8.03 7.87 -7.45
C THR A 43 7.66 9.14 -8.22
N PHE A 44 6.35 9.39 -8.41
CA PHE A 44 5.86 10.53 -9.18
C PHE A 44 4.93 11.38 -8.32
N ASP A 45 5.00 12.70 -8.50
CA ASP A 45 4.09 13.67 -7.89
C ASP A 45 2.81 13.77 -8.74
N LEU A 46 1.75 13.07 -8.32
CA LEU A 46 0.51 12.89 -9.07
C LEU A 46 -0.73 13.42 -8.33
N SER A 47 -0.56 13.91 -7.10
CA SER A 47 -1.64 14.14 -6.15
C SER A 47 -1.18 14.94 -4.93
N ASP A 48 -2.13 15.35 -4.08
CA ASP A 48 -1.86 16.30 -3.00
C ASP A 48 -1.27 15.68 -1.70
N GLU A 49 -0.98 14.37 -1.66
CA GLU A 49 -0.30 13.78 -0.51
C GLU A 49 1.23 13.90 -0.60
N PRO A 50 1.93 14.10 0.54
CA PRO A 50 3.38 14.01 0.55
C PRO A 50 3.86 12.63 0.07
N ALA A 51 4.91 12.57 -0.74
CA ALA A 51 5.42 11.33 -1.34
C ALA A 51 5.73 10.20 -0.33
N SER A 52 6.11 10.56 0.91
CA SER A 52 6.42 9.61 2.00
C SER A 52 5.20 9.19 2.83
N GLU A 53 4.08 9.91 2.72
CA GLU A 53 2.87 9.67 3.51
C GLU A 53 2.26 8.28 3.26
N PRO A 54 2.10 7.79 2.01
CA PRO A 54 1.42 6.52 1.74
C PRO A 54 2.03 5.33 2.48
N LEU A 55 3.36 5.16 2.37
CA LEU A 55 4.06 4.04 2.97
C LEU A 55 4.07 4.12 4.50
N ARG A 56 4.24 5.34 5.05
CA ARG A 56 4.14 5.57 6.49
C ARG A 56 2.77 5.14 7.02
N LEU A 57 1.70 5.59 6.38
CA LEU A 57 0.33 5.24 6.80
C LEU A 57 0.06 3.74 6.67
N LEU A 58 0.48 3.08 5.58
CA LEU A 58 0.27 1.63 5.46
C LEU A 58 1.04 0.87 6.55
N THR A 59 2.24 1.32 6.89
CA THR A 59 3.06 0.73 7.97
C THR A 59 2.36 0.89 9.32
N GLU A 60 1.80 2.07 9.61
CA GLU A 60 1.01 2.32 10.82
C GLU A 60 -0.25 1.43 10.87
N VAL A 61 -0.96 1.27 9.75
CA VAL A 61 -2.13 0.38 9.62
C VAL A 61 -1.75 -1.08 9.89
N ALA A 62 -0.61 -1.54 9.37
CA ALA A 62 -0.11 -2.89 9.61
C ALA A 62 0.32 -3.09 11.08
N ALA A 63 1.05 -2.14 11.65
CA ALA A 63 1.45 -2.17 13.06
C ALA A 63 0.23 -2.15 14.02
N GLY A 64 -0.85 -1.49 13.62
CA GLY A 64 -2.13 -1.48 14.34
C GLY A 64 -2.98 -2.76 14.17
N GLY A 65 -2.50 -3.77 13.45
CA GLY A 65 -3.21 -5.04 13.24
C GLY A 65 -4.40 -4.96 12.27
N LEU A 66 -4.54 -3.85 11.55
CA LEU A 66 -5.61 -3.65 10.56
C LEU A 66 -5.30 -4.30 9.21
N LEU A 67 -4.03 -4.62 8.94
CA LEU A 67 -3.64 -5.50 7.84
C LEU A 67 -3.32 -6.89 8.40
N ARG A 68 -4.00 -7.93 7.90
CA ARG A 68 -3.83 -9.31 8.39
C ARG A 68 -2.64 -10.03 7.75
N GLY A 69 -2.32 -9.69 6.50
CA GLY A 69 -1.19 -10.26 5.77
C GLY A 69 0.14 -9.64 6.18
N VAL A 70 1.23 -10.33 5.87
CA VAL A 70 2.60 -9.82 6.06
C VAL A 70 2.85 -8.68 5.07
N LEU A 71 3.19 -7.50 5.60
CA LEU A 71 3.60 -6.35 4.80
C LEU A 71 5.08 -6.47 4.41
N HIS A 72 5.35 -6.45 3.11
CA HIS A 72 6.70 -6.37 2.55
C HIS A 72 6.87 -5.00 1.90
N ALA A 73 7.75 -4.17 2.43
CA ALA A 73 8.01 -2.81 1.94
C ALA A 73 9.46 -2.70 1.41
N PRO A 74 9.78 -3.27 0.24
CA PRO A 74 11.12 -3.26 -0.31
C PRO A 74 11.55 -1.84 -0.71
N ALA A 75 12.84 -1.56 -0.64
CA ALA A 75 13.41 -0.36 -1.26
C ALA A 75 13.29 -0.42 -2.80
N VAL A 76 13.40 0.73 -3.46
CA VAL A 76 13.37 0.80 -4.94
C VAL A 76 14.53 -0.03 -5.50
N GLY A 77 14.19 -1.07 -6.28
CA GLY A 77 15.16 -1.99 -6.88
C GLY A 77 15.57 -3.16 -5.98
N GLU A 78 15.07 -3.25 -4.75
CA GLU A 78 15.31 -4.42 -3.89
C GLU A 78 14.56 -5.66 -4.40
N VAL A 79 15.24 -6.79 -4.41
CA VAL A 79 14.70 -8.07 -4.90
C VAL A 79 13.96 -8.78 -3.77
N LEU A 80 12.67 -9.06 -3.98
CA LEU A 80 11.88 -9.93 -3.11
C LEU A 80 11.86 -11.36 -3.67
N ASP A 81 12.24 -12.31 -2.82
CA ASP A 81 12.16 -13.73 -3.16
C ASP A 81 10.85 -14.32 -2.63
N TRP A 82 9.82 -14.30 -3.48
CA TRP A 82 8.50 -14.82 -3.13
C TRP A 82 8.46 -16.34 -2.95
N THR A 83 9.49 -17.08 -3.39
CA THR A 83 9.50 -18.54 -3.27
C THR A 83 9.66 -19.01 -1.82
N LYS A 84 10.02 -18.09 -0.93
CA LYS A 84 10.16 -18.30 0.52
C LYS A 84 8.89 -17.94 1.31
N TRP A 85 7.82 -17.58 0.63
CA TRP A 85 6.56 -17.17 1.27
C TRP A 85 5.66 -18.41 1.39
N GLU A 86 5.38 -18.84 2.62
CA GLU A 86 4.53 -20.00 2.94
C GLU A 86 3.04 -19.71 2.75
#